data_AF-A0A952CC54-F1
#
_entry.id   AF-A0A952CC54-F1
#
_cell.length_a   1.000
_cell.length_b   1.000
_cell.length_c   1.000
_cell.angle_alpha   90.00
_cell.angle_beta   90.00
_cell.angle_gamma   90.00
#
_symmetry.space_group_name_H-M   'P 1'
#
loop_
_entity.id
_entity.type
_entity.pdbx_description
1 polymer ?
#
loop_
_entity_poly.entity_id
_entity_poly.type
_entity_poly.pdbx_seq_one_letter_code
_entity_poly.pdbx_strand_id
1 'polypeptide(L)'
;MVNKAFTPPIECPVCGESVPRGARACPGCGADERSGWDEDTTRYDGLDLPDSAFDDEPTHRPAPRTSRDTLWLVVTFFVLLAIITAFVIR
;
A
#
# COMPACT_ATOMS: atom_id res chain seq x y z
N MET A 1 18.32 18.04 -4.31
CA MET A 1 17.72 16.70 -4.17
C MET A 1 17.81 16.35 -2.69
N VAL A 2 16.74 16.62 -1.94
CA VAL A 2 16.77 16.56 -0.48
C VAL A 2 16.88 15.10 -0.06
N ASN A 3 18.08 14.71 0.36
CA ASN A 3 18.29 13.53 1.19
C ASN A 3 17.85 13.90 2.62
N LYS A 4 16.53 13.89 2.87
CA LYS A 4 16.03 13.75 4.24
C LYS A 4 16.07 12.25 4.51
N ALA A 5 16.73 11.82 5.58
CA ALA A 5 16.70 10.44 6.01
C ALA A 5 15.29 10.15 6.58
N PHE A 6 14.33 10.01 5.68
CA PHE A 6 12.95 9.74 6.02
C PHE A 6 12.84 8.31 6.54
N THR A 7 12.38 8.18 7.78
CA THR A 7 12.12 6.89 8.39
C THR A 7 10.63 6.62 8.25
N PRO A 8 10.22 5.59 7.48
CA PRO A 8 8.81 5.27 7.36
C PRO A 8 8.24 4.87 8.73
N PRO A 9 6.99 5.30 9.05
CA PRO A 9 6.35 4.93 10.29
C PRO A 9 6.15 3.41 10.35
N ILE A 10 5.98 2.85 11.54
CA ILE A 10 5.69 1.40 11.71
C ILE A 10 4.24 1.09 11.35
N GLU A 11 3.34 2.06 11.55
CA GLU A 11 1.92 1.97 11.22
C GLU A 11 1.53 3.17 10.37
N CYS A 12 0.78 2.95 9.30
CA CYS A 12 0.43 4.00 8.37
C CYS A 12 -0.60 4.96 8.99
N PRO A 13 -0.30 6.26 9.16
CA PRO A 13 -1.22 7.21 9.79
C PRO A 13 -2.52 7.44 8.98
N VAL A 14 -2.52 7.11 7.69
CA VAL A 14 -3.68 7.30 6.80
C VAL A 14 -4.66 6.13 6.84
N CYS A 15 -4.20 4.90 7.13
CA CYS A 15 -5.04 3.71 7.01
C CYS A 15 -4.86 2.64 8.11
N GLY A 16 -3.91 2.82 9.03
CA GLY A 16 -3.63 1.88 10.13
C GLY A 16 -2.90 0.59 9.72
N GLU A 17 -2.48 0.45 8.45
CA GLU A 17 -1.77 -0.76 8.02
C GLU A 17 -0.32 -0.78 8.53
N SER A 18 0.20 -1.97 8.84
CA SER A 18 1.61 -2.16 9.21
C SER A 18 2.52 -1.85 8.01
N VAL A 19 3.47 -0.93 8.21
CA VAL A 19 4.42 -0.50 7.18
C VAL A 19 5.77 -1.16 7.42
N PRO A 20 6.29 -1.97 6.47
CA PRO A 20 7.61 -2.59 6.59
C PRO A 20 8.74 -1.56 6.66
N ARG A 21 9.82 -1.90 7.38
CA ARG A 21 11.01 -1.06 7.44
C ARG A 21 11.59 -0.84 6.03
N GLY A 22 11.84 0.42 5.68
CA GLY A 22 12.37 0.81 4.37
C GLY A 22 11.33 0.86 3.23
N ALA A 23 10.04 0.74 3.55
CA ALA A 23 8.99 0.96 2.57
C ALA A 23 9.00 2.42 2.06
N ARG A 24 8.89 2.60 0.74
CA ARG A 24 8.80 3.93 0.11
C ARG A 24 7.38 4.50 0.13
N ALA A 25 6.38 3.64 0.28
CA ALA A 25 4.97 3.97 0.37
C ALA A 25 4.24 2.85 1.12
N CYS A 26 3.07 3.16 1.69
CA CYS A 26 2.24 2.22 2.42
C CYS A 26 1.68 1.15 1.46
N PRO A 27 1.86 -0.15 1.76
CA PRO A 27 1.36 -1.22 0.92
C PRO A 27 -0.17 -1.24 0.86
N GLY A 28 -0.87 -0.85 1.94
CA GLY A 28 -2.34 -0.85 2.02
C GLY A 28 -3.00 0.49 1.67
N CYS A 29 -2.23 1.57 1.68
CA CYS A 29 -2.51 2.96 1.34
C CYS A 29 -2.17 3.47 -0.06
N GLY A 30 -0.89 3.33 -0.41
CA GLY A 30 -0.23 4.19 -1.38
C GLY A 30 0.32 5.50 -0.79
N ALA A 31 -0.03 5.86 0.45
CA ALA A 31 0.52 7.02 1.14
C ALA A 31 2.04 6.91 1.29
N ASP A 32 2.75 8.03 1.08
CA ASP A 32 4.20 8.13 1.16
C ASP A 32 4.64 9.40 1.91
N GLU A 33 5.96 9.63 1.98
CA GLU A 33 6.55 10.83 2.60
C GLU A 33 5.93 12.13 2.11
N ARG A 34 5.41 12.20 0.88
CA ARG A 34 4.90 13.46 0.29
C ARG A 34 3.39 13.61 0.38
N SER A 35 2.66 12.52 0.61
CA SER A 35 1.22 12.46 0.43
C SER A 35 0.44 12.02 1.66
N GLY A 36 1.11 11.49 2.68
CA GLY A 36 0.41 11.05 3.89
C GLY A 36 1.28 10.61 5.06
N TRP A 37 2.60 10.61 4.92
CA TRP A 37 3.51 10.40 6.06
C TRP A 37 4.22 11.68 6.51
N ASP A 38 3.98 12.82 5.85
CA ASP A 38 4.45 14.12 6.32
C ASP A 38 3.50 14.63 7.41
N GLU A 39 4.07 14.95 8.57
CA GLU A 39 3.37 15.57 9.71
C GLU A 39 2.74 16.93 9.33
N ASP A 40 3.30 17.66 8.37
CA ASP A 40 2.75 18.94 7.90
C ASP A 40 1.51 18.76 7.01
N THR A 41 1.43 17.65 6.25
CA THR A 41 0.29 17.38 5.35
C THR A 41 -0.88 16.71 6.07
N THR A 42 -0.60 15.87 7.07
CA THR A 42 -1.62 15.17 7.88
C THR A 42 -2.28 16.07 8.93
N ARG A 43 -1.74 17.28 9.18
CA ARG A 43 -2.30 18.20 10.19
C ARG A 43 -3.61 18.87 9.77
N TYR A 44 -3.95 18.86 8.47
CA TYR A 44 -5.10 19.60 7.93
C TYR A 44 -6.21 18.68 7.40
N ASP A 45 -6.40 17.51 8.01
CA ASP A 45 -7.57 16.64 7.75
C ASP A 45 -8.84 17.14 8.48
N GLY A 46 -8.74 18.25 9.22
CA GLY A 46 -9.86 18.91 9.89
C GLY A 46 -10.76 19.65 8.90
N LEU A 47 -11.50 18.90 8.09
CA LEU A 47 -12.70 19.45 7.48
C LEU A 47 -13.67 19.76 8.62
N ASP A 48 -14.12 21.02 8.69
CA ASP A 48 -15.13 21.52 9.65
C ASP A 48 -16.50 20.93 9.27
N LEU A 49 -16.62 19.60 9.39
CA LEU A 49 -17.79 18.83 9.03
C LEU A 49 -18.74 18.78 10.24
N PRO A 50 -20.04 19.06 10.06
CA PRO A 50 -21.01 18.92 11.14
C PRO A 50 -21.04 17.47 11.63
N ASP A 51 -21.21 17.28 12.95
CA ASP A 51 -21.15 15.98 13.63
C ASP A 51 -22.03 14.88 13.00
N SER A 52 -23.09 15.26 12.28
CA SER A 52 -23.99 14.35 11.56
C SER A 52 -23.38 13.66 10.33
N ALA A 53 -22.18 14.07 9.88
CA ALA A 53 -21.52 13.47 8.71
C ALA A 53 -20.92 12.07 9.01
N PHE A 54 -20.83 11.68 10.28
CA PHE A 54 -20.20 10.43 10.71
C PHE A 54 -21.19 9.32 11.06
N ASP A 55 -22.51 9.58 10.99
CA ASP A 55 -23.54 8.64 11.45
C ASP A 55 -23.86 7.48 10.47
N ASP A 56 -23.30 7.46 9.25
CA ASP A 56 -23.72 6.52 8.20
C ASP A 56 -22.60 5.76 7.46
N GLU A 57 -21.38 5.60 8.01
CA GLU A 57 -20.35 4.81 7.31
C GLU A 57 -19.73 3.69 8.17
N PRO A 58 -19.96 2.40 7.82
CA PRO A 58 -19.24 1.30 8.45
C PRO A 58 -17.76 1.44 8.10
N THR A 59 -16.95 1.76 9.12
CA THR A 59 -15.49 1.87 9.09
C THR A 59 -14.88 1.02 7.98
N HIS A 60 -14.40 1.70 6.95
CA HIS A 60 -13.83 1.10 5.76
C HIS A 60 -12.68 0.17 6.18
N ARG A 61 -12.93 -1.14 6.20
CA ARG A 61 -11.85 -2.14 6.27
C ARG A 61 -10.99 -1.89 5.03
N PRO A 62 -9.68 -1.62 5.15
CA PRO A 62 -8.84 -1.47 3.97
C PRO A 62 -8.92 -2.76 3.16
N ALA A 63 -9.32 -2.62 1.90
CA ALA A 63 -9.52 -3.75 1.01
C ALA A 63 -8.22 -4.59 0.90
N PRO A 64 -8.29 -5.94 0.96
CA PRO A 64 -7.12 -6.77 0.74
C PRO A 64 -6.62 -6.53 -0.68
N ARG A 65 -5.41 -5.99 -0.82
CA ARG A 65 -4.80 -5.70 -2.11
C ARG A 65 -4.28 -7.00 -2.73
N THR A 66 -5.20 -7.77 -3.31
CA THR A 66 -4.99 -9.14 -3.83
C THR A 66 -4.88 -9.21 -5.37
N SER A 67 -4.43 -8.15 -6.06
CA SER A 67 -4.38 -8.18 -7.54
C SER A 67 -2.97 -8.25 -8.16
N ARG A 68 -1.95 -7.61 -7.59
CA ARG A 68 -0.59 -7.62 -8.19
C ARG A 68 0.19 -8.90 -7.94
N ASP A 69 0.09 -9.48 -6.73
CA ASP A 69 0.81 -10.72 -6.40
C ASP A 69 0.24 -11.92 -7.15
N THR A 70 -1.08 -11.96 -7.34
CA THR A 70 -1.76 -13.04 -8.07
C THR A 70 -1.33 -13.07 -9.55
N LEU A 71 -1.21 -11.90 -10.19
CA LEU A 71 -0.73 -11.81 -11.57
C LEU A 71 0.74 -12.26 -11.70
N TRP A 72 1.59 -11.87 -10.75
CA TRP A 72 3.01 -12.27 -10.75
C TRP A 72 3.19 -13.77 -10.55
N LEU A 73 2.36 -14.38 -9.69
CA LEU A 73 2.35 -15.83 -9.47
C LEU A 73 1.92 -16.58 -10.73
N VAL A 74 0.86 -16.11 -11.41
CA VAL A 74 0.39 -16.71 -12.68
C VAL A 74 1.49 -16.62 -13.75
N VAL A 75 2.11 -15.46 -13.93
CA VAL A 75 3.21 -15.28 -14.90
C VAL A 75 4.37 -16.22 -14.59
N THR A 76 4.78 -16.30 -13.32
CA THR A 76 5.86 -17.19 -12.88
C THR A 76 5.55 -18.65 -13.20
N PHE A 77 4.33 -19.10 -12.91
CA PHE A 77 3.89 -20.47 -13.17
C PHE A 77 3.94 -20.82 -14.67
N PHE A 78 3.43 -19.94 -15.54
CA PHE A 78 3.45 -20.15 -17.00
C PHE A 78 4.87 -20.21 -17.57
N VAL A 79 5.76 -19.34 -17.11
CA VAL A 79 7.17 -19.33 -17.55
C VAL A 79 7.88 -20.61 -17.12
N LEU A 80 7.69 -21.05 -15.87
CA LEU A 80 8.25 -22.32 -15.38
C LEU A 80 7.76 -23.52 -16.19
N LEU A 81 6.46 -23.60 -16.46
CA LEU A 81 5.86 -24.66 -17.26
C LEU A 81 6.44 -24.70 -18.69
N ALA A 82 6.58 -23.53 -19.33
CA ALA A 82 7.17 -23.43 -20.66
C ALA A 82 8.63 -23.92 -20.68
N ILE A 83 9.44 -23.57 -19.68
CA ILE A 83 10.83 -24.03 -19.55
C ILE A 83 10.89 -25.55 -19.37
N ILE A 84 10.05 -26.10 -18.49
CA ILE A 84 10.01 -27.55 -18.22
C ILE A 84 9.63 -28.32 -19.50
N THR A 85 8.57 -27.87 -20.19
CA THR A 85 8.14 -28.52 -21.45
C THR A 85 9.21 -28.43 -22.53
N ALA A 86 9.88 -27.29 -22.68
CA ALA A 86 10.99 -27.13 -23.62
C ALA A 86 12.17 -28.08 -23.30
N PHE A 87 12.46 -28.31 -22.02
CA PHE A 87 13.53 -29.24 -21.60
C PHE A 87 13.17 -30.71 -21.83
N VAL A 88 11.90 -31.10 -21.65
CA VAL A 88 11.44 -32.48 -21.89
C VAL A 88 11.34 -32.81 -23.37
N ILE A 89 11.00 -31.83 -24.21
CA ILE A 89 10.84 -32.01 -25.66
C ILE A 89 12.20 -31.92 -26.40
N ARG A 90 13.25 -31.48 -25.72
CA ARG A 90 14.61 -31.32 -26.27
C ARG A 90 15.49 -32.52 -25.92
#